data_AF-A0A3P8VKL0-F1
#
_entry.id   AF-A0A3P8VKL0-F1
#
_cell.length_a   1.000
_cell.length_b   1.000
_cell.length_c   1.000
_cell.angle_alpha   90.00
_cell.angle_beta   90.00
_cell.angle_gamma   90.00
#
_symmetry.space_group_name_H-M   'P 1'
#
loop_
_entity.id
_entity.type
_entity.pdbx_description
1 polymer ?
#
loop_
_entity_poly.entity_id
_entity_poly.type
_entity_poly.pdbx_seq_one_letter_code
_entity_poly.pdbx_strand_id
1 'polypeptide(L)'
;MESSVITQVQKEDVQVSPKTVQVNQSALKQPRSCNIFKALFCCLKAQDGPKAPPTPPPPPPQSLQLPPSQQALLDSQENGTVVKLPEPSLLPEINAQDQGKICMVIDLDETLVHSSFKPISNADFIVPVEIEGTTHQVYVLKRPYVDVFLQRMGELFECVLFTASLAKYADPVTDLLDQCGVFRTRLFRESCVFHQGCYVKDLSRLGRDLHKTLILDNSPASYIFHPNNAVPVLSWFDDLEDAELLNLLPVFEELSQADNVYTRLDLRGHGGSIEPLGSC
;
A
#
# COMPACT_ATOMS: atom_id res chain seq x y z
N MET A 1 12.91 9.39 -9.40
CA MET A 1 11.93 8.32 -9.13
C MET A 1 11.18 8.79 -7.90
N GLU A 2 10.17 9.63 -8.12
CA GLU A 2 9.33 10.14 -7.03
C GLU A 2 8.33 9.02 -6.71
N SER A 3 8.56 8.32 -5.61
CA SER A 3 7.59 7.38 -5.05
C SER A 3 6.46 8.17 -4.38
N SER A 4 5.23 7.67 -4.44
CA SER A 4 4.08 8.26 -3.73
C SER A 4 4.40 8.61 -2.29
N VAL A 5 4.07 9.83 -1.90
CA VAL A 5 4.47 10.40 -0.60
C VAL A 5 3.64 9.81 0.55
N ILE A 6 2.51 9.16 0.26
CA ILE A 6 1.55 8.71 1.27
C ILE A 6 1.88 7.30 1.80
N THR A 7 2.57 6.47 1.00
CA THR A 7 3.15 5.21 1.49
C THR A 7 4.35 5.43 2.43
N GLN A 8 4.96 6.62 2.40
CA GLN A 8 6.17 6.95 3.18
C GLN A 8 5.92 7.57 4.55
N VAL A 9 4.66 7.76 4.98
CA VAL A 9 4.37 8.25 6.34
C VAL A 9 4.65 7.16 7.37
N GLN A 10 5.94 6.87 7.60
CA GLN A 10 6.57 6.23 8.76
C GLN A 10 8.10 6.05 8.53
N LYS A 11 8.86 7.15 8.39
CA LYS A 11 10.27 7.23 8.80
C LYS A 11 10.81 8.66 8.67
N GLU A 12 11.38 9.20 9.76
CA GLU A 12 12.07 10.52 9.89
C GLU A 12 11.06 11.69 9.90
N ASP A 13 10.76 12.37 11.02
CA ASP A 13 11.65 13.16 11.87
C ASP A 13 11.13 13.31 13.32
N VAL A 14 11.88 12.84 14.30
CA VAL A 14 11.83 13.34 15.70
C VAL A 14 13.23 13.80 16.06
N GLN A 15 13.55 15.06 15.78
CA GLN A 15 14.43 15.86 16.63
C GLN A 15 14.36 17.34 16.23
N VAL A 16 13.62 18.13 17.01
CA VAL A 16 13.73 19.60 17.01
C VAL A 16 14.56 20.03 18.21
N SER A 17 15.58 20.85 17.96
CA SER A 17 15.95 21.93 18.88
C SER A 17 16.53 23.13 18.14
N PRO A 18 16.36 24.36 18.69
CA PRO A 18 16.30 25.58 17.90
C PRO A 18 17.59 26.42 17.96
N LYS A 19 17.89 27.18 16.89
CA LYS A 19 18.10 28.66 16.88
C LYS A 19 18.85 29.22 15.64
N THR A 20 18.22 30.26 15.08
CA THR A 20 18.76 31.53 14.53
C THR A 20 19.61 31.61 13.25
N VAL A 21 18.94 32.09 12.19
CA VAL A 21 19.30 33.05 11.09
C VAL A 21 20.75 33.53 10.94
N GLN A 22 21.33 33.35 9.74
CA GLN A 22 21.93 34.43 8.91
C GLN A 22 22.26 34.00 7.46
N VAL A 23 22.40 35.00 6.59
CA VAL A 23 22.25 35.02 5.11
C VAL A 23 23.61 35.15 4.40
N ASN A 24 23.83 34.47 3.25
CA ASN A 24 24.26 35.00 1.92
C ASN A 24 25.06 34.01 1.02
N GLN A 25 24.58 33.93 -0.23
CA GLN A 25 25.27 33.91 -1.56
C GLN A 25 26.39 32.90 -1.95
N SER A 26 26.13 32.25 -3.10
CA SER A 26 26.92 32.24 -4.37
C SER A 26 27.32 30.87 -4.95
N ALA A 27 27.43 30.86 -6.29
CA ALA A 27 27.39 29.75 -7.25
C ALA A 27 28.65 28.86 -7.38
N LEU A 28 28.48 27.61 -7.88
CA LEU A 28 29.01 27.08 -9.18
C LEU A 28 29.02 25.53 -9.28
N LYS A 29 28.40 25.03 -10.37
CA LYS A 29 28.71 23.88 -11.28
C LYS A 29 29.15 22.47 -10.75
N GLN A 30 28.26 21.49 -10.97
CA GLN A 30 28.35 20.14 -11.63
C GLN A 30 29.65 19.27 -11.59
N PRO A 31 29.61 17.97 -11.99
CA PRO A 31 28.76 16.81 -11.59
C PRO A 31 29.60 15.51 -11.33
N ARG A 32 28.97 14.40 -10.88
CA ARG A 32 29.18 12.96 -11.29
C ARG A 32 29.03 11.91 -10.17
N SER A 33 28.27 10.86 -10.52
CA SER A 33 28.55 9.41 -10.35
C SER A 33 28.43 8.70 -8.98
N CYS A 34 27.39 7.85 -8.92
CA CYS A 34 27.34 6.42 -8.54
C CYS A 34 28.14 5.83 -7.34
N ASN A 35 27.35 5.11 -6.51
CA ASN A 35 27.57 3.76 -5.96
C ASN A 35 28.24 3.49 -4.58
N ILE A 36 27.40 2.92 -3.70
CA ILE A 36 27.50 1.70 -2.85
C ILE A 36 28.66 1.52 -1.82
N PHE A 37 28.23 1.07 -0.62
CA PHE A 37 28.89 0.18 0.37
C PHE A 37 29.47 0.75 1.68
N LYS A 38 28.86 0.23 2.77
CA LYS A 38 29.43 -0.36 4.01
C LYS A 38 30.37 0.45 4.91
N ALA A 39 29.87 0.67 6.12
CA ALA A 39 30.43 0.28 7.43
C ALA A 39 31.95 0.04 7.56
N LEU A 40 32.59 0.70 8.54
CA LEU A 40 33.22 0.10 9.74
C LEU A 40 34.22 1.08 10.42
N PHE A 41 34.14 1.12 11.76
CA PHE A 41 35.15 1.45 12.80
C PHE A 41 36.11 2.66 12.66
N CYS A 42 36.22 3.44 13.75
CA CYS A 42 37.54 3.68 14.38
C CYS A 42 37.43 4.30 15.79
N CYS A 43 38.10 3.66 16.76
CA CYS A 43 38.34 4.12 18.14
C CYS A 43 39.44 5.19 18.24
N LEU A 44 39.56 5.79 19.45
CA LEU A 44 40.64 6.59 20.08
C LEU A 44 40.12 8.00 20.48
N LYS A 45 40.22 8.52 21.71
CA LYS A 45 41.21 8.38 22.80
C LYS A 45 40.58 8.64 24.18
N ALA A 46 41.23 8.10 25.22
CA ALA A 46 41.01 8.37 26.64
C ALA A 46 41.83 9.57 27.14
N GLN A 47 41.38 10.21 28.24
CA GLN A 47 42.23 10.67 29.34
C GLN A 47 41.46 10.92 30.65
N ASP A 48 42.14 10.62 31.75
CA ASP A 48 41.71 10.47 33.15
C ASP A 48 41.36 11.76 33.91
N GLY A 49 40.49 11.62 34.93
CA GLY A 49 40.25 12.58 36.01
C GLY A 49 39.65 11.90 37.26
N PRO A 50 39.87 12.42 38.49
CA PRO A 50 39.98 11.60 39.71
C PRO A 50 38.67 11.20 40.41
N LYS A 51 38.74 10.06 41.10
CA LYS A 51 37.67 9.31 41.79
C LYS A 51 37.09 10.03 43.02
N ALA A 52 35.77 10.11 43.08
CA ALA A 52 34.98 10.39 44.29
C ALA A 52 34.38 9.08 44.87
N PRO A 53 34.10 9.00 46.20
CA PRO A 53 33.77 7.75 46.90
C PRO A 53 32.37 7.18 46.56
N PRO A 54 32.13 5.88 46.79
CA PRO A 54 30.96 5.19 46.27
C PRO A 54 29.69 5.46 47.09
N THR A 55 28.62 5.90 46.41
CA THR A 55 27.25 5.90 46.92
C THR A 55 26.60 4.52 46.73
N PRO A 56 25.75 4.06 47.67
CA PRO A 56 25.09 2.76 47.57
C PRO A 56 24.06 2.71 46.43
N PRO A 57 23.78 1.52 45.87
CA PRO A 57 22.86 1.37 44.74
C PRO A 57 21.41 1.62 45.17
N PRO A 58 20.55 2.12 44.26
CA PRO A 58 19.12 2.25 44.52
C PRO A 58 18.45 0.86 44.65
N PRO A 59 17.33 0.76 45.40
CA PRO A 59 16.59 -0.49 45.56
C PRO A 59 15.97 -0.93 44.23
N PRO A 60 15.71 -2.25 44.05
CA PRO A 60 15.10 -2.78 42.84
C PRO A 60 13.68 -2.22 42.66
N PRO A 61 13.22 -2.00 41.41
CA PRO A 61 11.87 -1.53 41.16
C PRO A 61 10.85 -2.55 41.70
N GLN A 62 9.92 -2.06 42.51
CA GLN A 62 8.75 -2.81 42.95
C GLN A 62 7.91 -3.18 41.72
N SER A 63 7.46 -4.43 41.67
CA SER A 63 6.61 -4.97 40.62
C SER A 63 5.38 -4.09 40.40
N LEU A 64 5.27 -3.52 39.20
CA LEU A 64 4.05 -2.89 38.70
C LEU A 64 2.95 -3.97 38.63
N GLN A 65 1.95 -3.86 39.51
CA GLN A 65 0.72 -4.64 39.40
C GLN A 65 -0.11 -4.08 38.24
N LEU A 66 -0.13 -4.82 37.13
CA LEU A 66 -1.09 -4.63 36.05
C LEU A 66 -2.50 -5.12 36.49
N PRO A 67 -3.58 -4.50 35.97
CA PRO A 67 -4.96 -4.85 36.33
C PRO A 67 -5.33 -6.31 35.94
N PRO A 68 -6.34 -6.91 36.62
CA PRO A 68 -6.58 -8.36 36.65
C PRO A 68 -7.29 -8.92 35.40
N SER A 69 -6.85 -8.53 34.20
CA SER A 69 -7.39 -9.06 32.93
C SER A 69 -6.40 -9.89 32.11
N GLN A 70 -5.17 -10.12 32.60
CA GLN A 70 -4.15 -10.92 31.89
C GLN A 70 -3.70 -12.19 32.61
N GLN A 71 -4.25 -12.53 33.78
CA GLN A 71 -3.84 -13.72 34.54
C GLN A 71 -4.61 -15.00 34.16
N ALA A 72 -5.47 -14.98 33.14
CA ALA A 72 -6.33 -16.12 32.80
C ALA A 72 -5.87 -16.94 31.57
N LEU A 73 -4.68 -16.68 31.00
CA LEU A 73 -4.20 -17.40 29.81
C LEU A 73 -2.82 -18.05 29.96
N LEU A 74 -2.37 -18.31 31.19
CA LEU A 74 -1.15 -19.07 31.42
C LEU A 74 -1.41 -20.08 32.54
N ASP A 75 -2.22 -21.09 32.23
CA ASP A 75 -2.17 -22.41 32.86
C ASP A 75 -2.96 -23.40 32.01
N SER A 76 -2.25 -24.08 31.10
CA SER A 76 -2.61 -25.40 30.57
C SER A 76 -1.43 -25.92 29.75
N GLN A 77 -0.54 -26.69 30.40
CA GLN A 77 0.34 -27.62 29.69
C GLN A 77 -0.40 -28.96 29.55
N GLU A 78 -0.42 -29.46 28.32
CA GLU A 78 -0.14 -30.84 27.86
C GLU A 78 -1.09 -31.29 26.75
N ASN A 79 -0.47 -31.68 25.62
CA ASN A 79 -1.05 -32.29 24.43
C ASN A 79 -2.25 -31.57 23.79
N GLY A 80 -1.97 -30.62 22.90
CA GLY A 80 -3.01 -30.03 22.06
C GLY A 80 -2.45 -29.57 20.72
N THR A 81 -2.93 -30.18 19.65
CA THR A 81 -3.04 -29.52 18.34
C THR A 81 -3.51 -28.09 18.57
N VAL A 82 -2.64 -27.11 18.29
CA VAL A 82 -3.01 -25.70 18.31
C VAL A 82 -4.04 -25.52 17.21
N VAL A 83 -5.32 -25.59 17.57
CA VAL A 83 -6.39 -25.13 16.70
C VAL A 83 -6.23 -23.61 16.65
N LYS A 84 -5.46 -23.12 15.68
CA LYS A 84 -5.46 -21.69 15.35
C LYS A 84 -6.90 -21.37 14.98
N LEU A 85 -7.62 -20.64 15.84
CA LEU A 85 -8.95 -20.15 15.53
C LEU A 85 -8.83 -19.41 14.18
N PRO A 86 -9.70 -19.70 13.19
CA PRO A 86 -9.64 -19.03 11.91
C PRO A 86 -9.70 -17.52 12.15
N GLU A 87 -8.69 -16.79 11.70
CA GLU A 87 -8.81 -15.33 11.69
C GLU A 87 -10.05 -14.97 10.84
N PRO A 88 -10.87 -14.02 11.30
CA PRO A 88 -12.02 -13.58 10.53
C PRO A 88 -11.55 -13.06 9.17
N SER A 89 -12.28 -13.42 8.12
CA SER A 89 -12.01 -12.95 6.76
C SER A 89 -12.10 -11.42 6.69
N LEU A 90 -11.29 -10.81 5.82
CA LEU A 90 -11.25 -9.37 5.63
C LEU A 90 -12.53 -8.82 4.98
N LEU A 91 -13.22 -9.64 4.17
CA LEU A 91 -14.48 -9.26 3.54
C LEU A 91 -15.67 -9.90 4.27
N PRO A 92 -16.82 -9.20 4.31
CA PRO A 92 -18.07 -9.80 4.77
C PRO A 92 -18.58 -10.86 3.79
N GLU A 93 -19.72 -11.46 4.13
CA GLU A 93 -20.47 -12.33 3.21
C GLU A 93 -20.81 -11.61 1.91
N ILE A 94 -20.88 -12.38 0.81
CA ILE A 94 -21.12 -11.86 -0.53
C ILE A 94 -22.57 -11.36 -0.64
N ASN A 95 -22.71 -10.12 -1.12
CA ASN A 95 -24.01 -9.53 -1.43
C ASN A 95 -24.74 -10.31 -2.54
N ALA A 96 -26.07 -10.36 -2.48
CA ALA A 96 -26.89 -11.09 -3.47
C ALA A 96 -26.60 -10.69 -4.93
N GLN A 97 -26.31 -9.41 -5.19
CA GLN A 97 -26.03 -8.87 -6.53
C GLN A 97 -24.65 -9.26 -7.09
N ASP A 98 -23.75 -9.71 -6.23
CA ASP A 98 -22.37 -10.06 -6.59
C ASP A 98 -22.14 -11.58 -6.56
N GLN A 99 -23.20 -12.36 -6.28
CA GLN A 99 -23.15 -13.82 -6.31
C GLN A 99 -22.70 -14.34 -7.67
N GLY A 100 -21.69 -15.22 -7.65
CA GLY A 100 -21.10 -15.82 -8.86
C GLY A 100 -20.09 -14.93 -9.60
N LYS A 101 -19.94 -13.66 -9.22
CA LYS A 101 -18.90 -12.78 -9.78
C LYS A 101 -17.52 -13.15 -9.24
N ILE A 102 -16.49 -12.83 -10.03
CA ILE A 102 -15.11 -12.86 -9.57
C ILE A 102 -14.87 -11.67 -8.63
N CYS A 103 -14.12 -11.90 -7.54
CA CYS A 103 -13.63 -10.83 -6.66
C CYS A 103 -12.45 -10.12 -7.34
N MET A 104 -12.55 -8.80 -7.48
CA MET A 104 -11.55 -7.97 -8.12
C MET A 104 -10.98 -6.98 -7.12
N VAL A 105 -9.76 -7.24 -6.65
CA VAL A 105 -9.00 -6.32 -5.82
C VAL A 105 -8.34 -5.27 -6.70
N ILE A 106 -8.57 -3.98 -6.39
CA ILE A 106 -8.04 -2.86 -7.17
C ILE A 106 -7.27 -1.93 -6.23
N ASP A 107 -6.03 -1.63 -6.60
CA ASP A 107 -5.20 -0.64 -5.92
C ASP A 107 -5.60 0.81 -6.24
N LEU A 108 -5.16 1.76 -5.42
CA LEU A 108 -5.51 3.18 -5.57
C LEU A 108 -4.38 4.00 -6.21
N ASP A 109 -3.27 4.14 -5.47
CA ASP A 109 -2.18 5.07 -5.78
C ASP A 109 -1.32 4.52 -6.92
N GLU A 110 -0.99 5.36 -7.90
CA GLU A 110 -0.32 4.99 -9.15
C GLU A 110 -1.06 3.94 -10.02
N THR A 111 -2.24 3.49 -9.60
CA THR A 111 -3.11 2.58 -10.36
C THR A 111 -4.31 3.32 -10.94
N LEU A 112 -5.11 3.99 -10.10
CA LEU A 112 -6.31 4.75 -10.48
C LEU A 112 -6.10 6.27 -10.41
N VAL A 113 -5.24 6.71 -9.51
CA VAL A 113 -4.95 8.12 -9.24
C VAL A 113 -3.47 8.31 -8.91
N HIS A 114 -3.00 9.55 -8.98
CA HIS A 114 -1.71 9.94 -8.43
C HIS A 114 -1.89 11.14 -7.51
N SER A 115 -1.19 11.12 -6.37
CA SER A 115 -1.37 12.11 -5.30
C SER A 115 -0.05 12.74 -4.86
N SER A 116 -0.11 14.04 -4.59
CA SER A 116 1.06 14.82 -4.15
C SER A 116 0.69 15.83 -3.06
N PHE A 117 1.62 16.06 -2.13
CA PHE A 117 1.54 17.22 -1.22
C PHE A 117 2.02 18.51 -1.87
N LYS A 118 2.72 18.43 -3.01
CA LYS A 118 3.09 19.61 -3.79
C LYS A 118 1.85 20.09 -4.55
N PRO A 119 1.56 21.40 -4.57
CA PRO A 119 0.45 21.92 -5.36
C PRO A 119 0.53 21.55 -6.84
N ILE A 120 -0.58 21.03 -7.38
CA ILE A 120 -0.76 20.74 -8.81
C ILE A 120 -1.89 21.63 -9.31
N SER A 121 -1.62 22.46 -10.32
CA SER A 121 -2.57 23.48 -10.81
C SER A 121 -3.84 22.91 -11.43
N ASN A 122 -3.76 21.72 -12.01
CA ASN A 122 -4.83 21.01 -12.71
C ASN A 122 -5.25 19.73 -11.95
N ALA A 123 -5.14 19.73 -10.63
CA ALA A 123 -5.62 18.62 -9.81
C ALA A 123 -7.13 18.43 -10.00
N ASP A 124 -7.57 17.17 -10.13
CA ASP A 124 -8.98 16.82 -10.17
C ASP A 124 -9.63 16.98 -8.79
N PHE A 125 -8.91 16.58 -7.74
CA PHE A 125 -9.36 16.72 -6.35
C PHE A 125 -8.30 17.39 -5.49
N ILE A 126 -8.77 18.07 -4.44
CA ILE A 126 -7.91 18.56 -3.36
C ILE A 126 -8.51 18.06 -2.05
N VAL A 127 -7.81 17.14 -1.39
CA VAL A 127 -8.27 16.46 -0.19
C VAL A 127 -7.48 16.96 1.02
N PRO A 128 -8.14 17.55 2.04
CA PRO A 128 -7.48 17.88 3.29
C PRO A 128 -7.21 16.62 4.11
N VAL A 129 -5.95 16.37 4.48
CA VAL A 129 -5.54 15.24 5.31
C VAL A 129 -4.85 15.72 6.56
N GLU A 130 -5.32 15.29 7.72
CA GLU A 130 -4.66 15.59 8.99
C GLU A 130 -3.46 14.66 9.24
N ILE A 131 -2.29 15.25 9.47
CA ILE A 131 -1.05 14.56 9.83
C ILE A 131 -0.50 15.28 11.06
N GLU A 132 -0.41 14.56 12.18
CA GLU A 132 0.15 15.08 13.44
C GLU A 132 -0.53 16.39 13.91
N GLY A 133 -1.85 16.48 13.76
CA GLY A 133 -2.64 17.65 14.15
C GLY A 133 -2.55 18.84 13.18
N THR A 134 -1.85 18.69 12.06
CA THR A 134 -1.77 19.70 11.00
C THR A 134 -2.51 19.21 9.76
N THR A 135 -3.39 20.05 9.19
CA THR A 135 -4.05 19.74 7.92
C THR A 135 -3.14 20.07 6.75
N HIS A 136 -2.87 19.07 5.92
CA HIS A 136 -2.12 19.20 4.66
C HIS A 136 -3.07 18.98 3.48
N GLN A 137 -2.92 19.79 2.44
CA GLN A 137 -3.67 19.61 1.19
C GLN A 137 -2.97 18.55 0.33
N VAL A 138 -3.69 17.51 -0.04
CA VAL A 138 -3.26 16.50 -1.01
C VAL A 138 -3.94 16.78 -2.34
N TYR A 139 -3.14 16.96 -3.38
CA TYR A 139 -3.58 17.22 -4.74
C TYR A 139 -3.60 15.90 -5.50
N VAL A 140 -4.75 15.55 -6.07
CA VAL A 140 -5.00 14.24 -6.68
C VAL A 140 -5.30 14.44 -8.15
N LEU A 141 -4.61 13.69 -9.01
CA LEU A 141 -4.90 13.55 -10.42
C LEU A 141 -5.59 12.22 -10.68
N LYS A 142 -6.60 12.21 -11.54
CA LYS A 142 -7.27 11.01 -12.01
C LYS A 142 -6.49 10.43 -13.19
N ARG A 143 -6.23 9.13 -13.16
CA ARG A 143 -5.70 8.44 -14.34
C ARG A 143 -6.71 8.54 -15.49
N PRO A 144 -6.29 8.81 -16.74
CA PRO A 144 -7.19 8.81 -17.88
C PRO A 144 -8.06 7.54 -17.93
N TYR A 145 -9.31 7.72 -18.32
CA TYR A 145 -10.33 6.66 -18.45
C TYR A 145 -10.76 5.96 -17.14
N VAL A 146 -10.32 6.43 -15.96
CA VAL A 146 -10.67 5.80 -14.67
C VAL A 146 -12.18 5.68 -14.41
N ASP A 147 -12.98 6.66 -14.83
CA ASP A 147 -14.45 6.62 -14.62
C ASP A 147 -15.11 5.51 -15.44
N VAL A 148 -14.77 5.44 -16.73
CA VAL A 148 -15.24 4.40 -17.66
C VAL A 148 -14.76 3.03 -17.19
N PHE A 149 -13.51 2.96 -16.73
CA PHE A 149 -12.94 1.75 -16.17
C PHE A 149 -13.74 1.26 -14.96
N LEU A 150 -13.88 2.09 -13.92
CA LEU A 150 -14.56 1.70 -12.68
C LEU A 150 -16.03 1.33 -12.93
N GLN A 151 -16.74 2.08 -13.77
CA GLN A 151 -18.11 1.74 -14.14
C GLN A 151 -18.18 0.32 -14.72
N ARG A 152 -17.32 0.00 -15.70
CA ARG A 152 -17.30 -1.31 -16.33
C ARG A 152 -16.89 -2.42 -15.36
N MET A 153 -15.90 -2.16 -14.50
CA MET A 153 -15.46 -3.13 -13.50
C MET A 153 -16.57 -3.47 -12.49
N GLY A 154 -17.35 -2.47 -12.03
CA GLY A 154 -18.46 -2.69 -11.09
C GLY A 154 -19.63 -3.51 -11.64
N GLU A 155 -19.82 -3.51 -12.97
CA GLU A 155 -20.77 -4.38 -13.65
C GLU A 155 -20.29 -5.84 -13.63
N LEU A 156 -19.00 -6.04 -13.94
CA LEU A 156 -18.41 -7.36 -14.19
C LEU A 156 -18.00 -8.11 -12.91
N PHE A 157 -17.58 -7.40 -11.87
CA PHE A 157 -16.91 -7.99 -10.71
C PHE A 157 -17.54 -7.58 -9.37
N GLU A 158 -17.18 -8.33 -8.31
CA GLU A 158 -17.24 -7.83 -6.93
C GLU A 158 -15.97 -7.00 -6.68
N CYS A 159 -16.04 -5.68 -6.86
CA CYS A 159 -14.87 -4.83 -6.71
C CYS A 159 -14.56 -4.51 -5.24
N VAL A 160 -13.30 -4.66 -4.86
CA VAL A 160 -12.75 -4.32 -3.55
C VAL A 160 -11.60 -3.34 -3.74
N LEU A 161 -11.71 -2.16 -3.13
CA LEU A 161 -10.57 -1.27 -3.02
C LEU A 161 -9.63 -1.87 -1.97
N PHE A 162 -8.37 -2.10 -2.32
CA PHE A 162 -7.37 -2.51 -1.34
C PHE A 162 -6.12 -1.68 -1.58
N THR A 163 -5.77 -0.79 -0.66
CA THR A 163 -4.61 0.11 -0.78
C THR A 163 -3.68 -0.03 0.43
N ALA A 164 -2.38 0.18 0.21
CA ALA A 164 -1.40 0.34 1.29
C ALA A 164 -1.42 1.74 1.94
N SER A 165 -2.33 2.62 1.51
CA SER A 165 -2.53 3.95 2.09
C SER A 165 -3.47 3.91 3.31
N LEU A 166 -3.41 4.97 4.12
CA LEU A 166 -4.26 5.13 5.30
C LEU A 166 -5.67 5.59 4.91
N ALA A 167 -6.69 5.12 5.63
CA ALA A 167 -8.09 5.47 5.42
C ALA A 167 -8.32 6.99 5.37
N LYS A 168 -7.67 7.76 6.26
CA LYS A 168 -7.79 9.23 6.33
C LYS A 168 -7.50 10.00 5.02
N TYR A 169 -6.81 9.35 4.09
CA TYR A 169 -6.57 9.86 2.75
C TYR A 169 -7.40 9.07 1.72
N ALA A 170 -7.36 7.74 1.78
CA ALA A 170 -7.94 6.90 0.74
C ALA A 170 -9.48 6.97 0.71
N ASP A 171 -10.14 7.10 1.86
CA ASP A 171 -11.60 7.25 1.92
C ASP A 171 -12.09 8.51 1.18
N PRO A 172 -11.64 9.73 1.54
CA PRO A 172 -12.13 10.93 0.85
C PRO A 172 -11.76 10.97 -0.63
N VAL A 173 -10.63 10.38 -1.05
CA VAL A 173 -10.31 10.23 -2.48
C VAL A 173 -11.31 9.28 -3.15
N THR A 174 -11.60 8.14 -2.53
CA THR A 174 -12.52 7.15 -3.09
C THR A 174 -13.95 7.67 -3.12
N ASP A 175 -14.39 8.47 -2.14
CA ASP A 175 -15.72 9.10 -2.14
C ASP A 175 -15.92 10.04 -3.33
N LEU A 176 -14.86 10.72 -3.77
CA LEU A 176 -14.90 11.62 -4.92
C LEU A 176 -14.77 10.86 -6.26
N LEU A 177 -14.01 9.76 -6.25
CA LEU A 177 -13.74 8.94 -7.43
C LEU A 177 -14.89 7.99 -7.77
N ASP A 178 -15.40 7.25 -6.78
CA ASP A 178 -16.41 6.19 -6.96
C ASP A 178 -17.83 6.73 -6.70
N GLN A 179 -18.35 7.46 -7.68
CA GLN A 179 -19.70 8.03 -7.62
C GLN A 179 -20.81 7.00 -7.90
N CYS A 180 -20.45 5.80 -8.34
CA CYS A 180 -21.40 4.74 -8.72
C CYS A 180 -21.48 3.60 -7.70
N GLY A 181 -20.72 3.66 -6.60
CA GLY A 181 -20.69 2.61 -5.58
C GLY A 181 -20.11 1.29 -6.10
N VAL A 182 -19.10 1.37 -6.96
CA VAL A 182 -18.37 0.24 -7.54
C VAL A 182 -17.72 -0.60 -6.45
N PHE A 183 -17.04 0.04 -5.49
CA PHE A 183 -16.33 -0.67 -4.43
C PHE A 183 -17.28 -1.16 -3.32
N ARG A 184 -17.36 -2.48 -3.14
CA ARG A 184 -18.20 -3.12 -2.11
C ARG A 184 -17.57 -3.03 -0.72
N THR A 185 -16.25 -2.99 -0.66
CA THR A 185 -15.47 -2.91 0.56
C THR A 185 -14.18 -2.16 0.28
N ARG A 186 -13.70 -1.40 1.27
CA ARG A 186 -12.44 -0.70 1.24
C ARG A 186 -11.52 -1.27 2.31
N LEU A 187 -10.35 -1.72 1.90
CA LEU A 187 -9.29 -2.26 2.74
C LEU A 187 -8.09 -1.33 2.65
N PHE A 188 -7.54 -0.98 3.81
CA PHE A 188 -6.47 0.01 3.93
C PHE A 188 -5.19 -0.65 4.44
N ARG A 189 -4.19 0.18 4.76
CA ARG A 189 -2.87 -0.24 5.27
C ARG A 189 -2.96 -1.27 6.40
N GLU A 190 -3.92 -1.13 7.31
CA GLU A 190 -4.08 -2.02 8.47
C GLU A 190 -4.50 -3.45 8.07
N SER A 191 -5.10 -3.62 6.88
CA SER A 191 -5.48 -4.91 6.32
C SER A 191 -4.31 -5.60 5.60
N CYS A 192 -3.27 -4.86 5.21
CA CYS A 192 -2.07 -5.43 4.60
C CYS A 192 -1.26 -6.26 5.60
N VAL A 193 -0.49 -7.22 5.08
CA VAL A 193 0.56 -7.93 5.82
C VAL A 193 1.87 -7.21 5.59
N PHE A 194 2.54 -6.75 6.65
CA PHE A 194 3.88 -6.17 6.52
C PHE A 194 4.93 -7.28 6.42
N HIS A 195 5.47 -7.49 5.22
CA HIS A 195 6.40 -8.57 4.91
C HIS A 195 7.63 -8.03 4.21
N GLN A 196 8.82 -8.29 4.77
CA GLN A 196 10.11 -7.89 4.20
C GLN A 196 10.22 -6.39 3.85
N GLY A 197 9.58 -5.52 4.63
CA GLY A 197 9.60 -4.07 4.39
C GLY A 197 8.56 -3.58 3.39
N CYS A 198 7.69 -4.46 2.88
CA CYS A 198 6.61 -4.13 1.95
C CYS A 198 5.25 -4.42 2.59
N TYR A 199 4.23 -3.67 2.17
CA TYR A 199 2.83 -3.98 2.46
C TYR A 199 2.31 -4.95 1.40
N VAL A 200 1.97 -6.16 1.82
CA VAL A 200 1.48 -7.24 0.95
C VAL A 200 -0.02 -7.41 1.15
N LYS A 201 -0.76 -7.52 0.04
CA LYS A 201 -2.19 -7.77 -0.02
C LYS A 201 -2.40 -9.29 -0.11
N ASP A 202 -2.44 -9.94 1.05
CA ASP A 202 -2.63 -11.39 1.11
C ASP A 202 -4.09 -11.76 0.77
N LEU A 203 -4.31 -12.17 -0.48
CA LEU A 203 -5.62 -12.53 -1.03
C LEU A 203 -6.28 -13.71 -0.30
N SER A 204 -5.49 -14.57 0.35
CA SER A 204 -6.03 -15.71 1.11
C SER A 204 -6.85 -15.27 2.34
N ARG A 205 -6.66 -14.03 2.79
CA ARG A 205 -7.38 -13.45 3.93
C ARG A 205 -8.74 -12.85 3.55
N LEU A 206 -9.07 -12.74 2.26
CA LEU A 206 -10.29 -12.10 1.79
C LEU A 206 -11.56 -12.90 2.11
N GLY A 207 -11.45 -14.22 2.30
CA GLY A 207 -12.64 -15.07 2.37
C GLY A 207 -13.34 -15.21 1.03
N ARG A 208 -12.54 -15.30 -0.05
CA ARG A 208 -12.98 -15.55 -1.43
C ARG A 208 -12.15 -16.70 -2.00
N ASP A 209 -12.73 -17.44 -2.94
CA ASP A 209 -12.00 -18.48 -3.66
C ASP A 209 -10.92 -17.84 -4.53
N LEU A 210 -9.66 -18.27 -4.37
CA LEU A 210 -8.54 -17.76 -5.17
C LEU A 210 -8.69 -18.11 -6.66
N HIS A 211 -9.40 -19.17 -7.02
CA HIS A 211 -9.73 -19.46 -8.42
C HIS A 211 -10.69 -18.43 -9.05
N LYS A 212 -11.34 -17.62 -8.22
CA LYS A 212 -12.29 -16.56 -8.58
C LYS A 212 -11.88 -15.22 -7.95
N THR A 213 -10.58 -14.99 -7.75
CA THR A 213 -10.04 -13.74 -7.22
C THR A 213 -8.91 -13.21 -8.10
N LEU A 214 -8.95 -11.92 -8.41
CA LEU A 214 -7.93 -11.20 -9.16
C LEU A 214 -7.45 -9.98 -8.38
N ILE A 215 -6.24 -9.52 -8.70
CA ILE A 215 -5.69 -8.26 -8.21
C ILE A 215 -5.13 -7.43 -9.36
N LEU A 216 -5.49 -6.15 -9.39
CA LEU A 216 -4.89 -5.11 -10.24
C LEU A 216 -4.10 -4.15 -9.36
N ASP A 217 -2.79 -4.13 -9.54
CA ASP A 217 -1.87 -3.36 -8.72
C ASP A 217 -0.59 -3.10 -9.52
N ASN A 218 -0.05 -1.89 -9.40
CA ASN A 218 1.14 -1.48 -10.13
C ASN A 218 2.45 -2.00 -9.52
N SER A 219 2.41 -2.51 -8.28
CA SER A 219 3.57 -2.96 -7.53
C SER A 219 3.58 -4.49 -7.36
N PRO A 220 4.53 -5.20 -8.01
CA PRO A 220 4.69 -6.65 -7.84
C PRO A 220 4.91 -7.12 -6.39
N ALA A 221 5.45 -6.25 -5.53
CA ALA A 221 5.60 -6.56 -4.11
C ALA A 221 4.25 -6.71 -3.39
N SER A 222 3.21 -5.99 -3.84
CA SER A 222 1.88 -6.00 -3.23
C SER A 222 1.22 -7.37 -3.32
N TYR A 223 1.46 -8.13 -4.39
CA TYR A 223 0.87 -9.45 -4.63
C TYR A 223 1.90 -10.59 -4.64
N ILE A 224 3.03 -10.41 -3.93
CA ILE A 224 4.12 -11.39 -3.92
C ILE A 224 3.70 -12.80 -3.48
N PHE A 225 2.63 -12.93 -2.67
CA PHE A 225 2.09 -14.23 -2.26
C PHE A 225 1.16 -14.86 -3.31
N HIS A 226 0.61 -14.08 -4.24
CA HIS A 226 -0.40 -14.50 -5.21
C HIS A 226 -0.10 -13.98 -6.62
N PRO A 227 1.12 -14.21 -7.18
CA PRO A 227 1.51 -13.64 -8.47
C PRO A 227 0.62 -14.13 -9.63
N ASN A 228 0.07 -15.34 -9.52
CA ASN A 228 -0.79 -15.93 -10.55
C ASN A 228 -2.23 -15.38 -10.53
N ASN A 229 -2.59 -14.55 -9.55
CA ASN A 229 -3.86 -13.84 -9.48
C ASN A 229 -3.76 -12.39 -10.01
N ALA A 230 -2.55 -11.94 -10.35
CA ALA A 230 -2.30 -10.55 -10.68
C ALA A 230 -2.50 -10.26 -12.17
N VAL A 231 -3.20 -9.17 -12.45
CA VAL A 231 -3.11 -8.45 -13.72
C VAL A 231 -2.22 -7.24 -13.47
N PRO A 232 -0.95 -7.26 -13.91
CA PRO A 232 -0.04 -6.13 -13.69
C PRO A 232 -0.50 -4.92 -14.49
N VAL A 233 -0.22 -3.73 -13.95
CA VAL A 233 -0.48 -2.44 -14.59
C VAL A 233 0.72 -1.53 -14.39
N LEU A 234 1.02 -0.63 -15.32
CA LEU A 234 2.09 0.34 -15.14
C LEU A 234 1.67 1.39 -14.12
N SER A 235 2.65 1.82 -13.32
CA SER A 235 2.52 2.98 -12.45
C SER A 235 2.23 4.22 -13.29
N TRP A 236 1.20 4.96 -12.90
CA TRP A 236 0.82 6.21 -13.53
C TRP A 236 1.02 7.40 -12.59
N PHE A 237 1.41 8.55 -13.14
CA PHE A 237 1.73 9.76 -12.39
C PHE A 237 0.99 10.99 -12.94
N ASP A 238 1.27 11.36 -14.19
CA ASP A 238 0.74 12.59 -14.79
C ASP A 238 0.61 12.54 -16.33
N ASP A 239 0.85 11.38 -16.94
CA ASP A 239 0.75 11.22 -18.40
C ASP A 239 -0.72 11.25 -18.86
N LEU A 240 -1.11 12.32 -19.53
CA LEU A 240 -2.49 12.51 -20.03
C LEU A 240 -2.80 11.64 -21.25
N GLU A 241 -1.78 11.11 -21.93
CA GLU A 241 -1.95 10.21 -23.08
C GLU A 241 -2.00 8.73 -22.64
N ASP A 242 -1.92 8.45 -21.34
CA ASP A 242 -2.12 7.10 -20.79
C ASP A 242 -3.50 6.57 -21.22
N ALA A 243 -3.52 5.32 -21.68
CA ALA A 243 -4.74 4.61 -22.04
C ALA A 243 -4.77 3.20 -21.44
N GLU A 244 -3.97 2.92 -20.41
CA GLU A 244 -3.77 1.55 -19.94
C GLU A 244 -5.05 0.98 -19.33
N LEU A 245 -5.76 1.76 -18.50
CA LEU A 245 -7.05 1.34 -17.93
C LEU A 245 -8.07 1.00 -19.01
N LEU A 246 -8.12 1.79 -20.09
CA LEU A 246 -9.00 1.54 -21.23
C LEU A 246 -8.60 0.26 -21.97
N ASN A 247 -7.30 0.07 -22.22
CA ASN A 247 -6.76 -1.09 -22.92
C ASN A 247 -6.91 -2.40 -22.12
N LEU A 248 -7.04 -2.32 -20.80
CA LEU A 248 -7.31 -3.46 -19.93
C LEU A 248 -8.79 -3.88 -19.88
N LEU A 249 -9.73 -3.07 -20.37
CA LEU A 249 -11.15 -3.44 -20.33
C LEU A 249 -11.48 -4.74 -21.10
N PRO A 250 -11.04 -4.94 -22.36
CA PRO A 250 -11.29 -6.20 -23.08
C PRO A 250 -10.70 -7.42 -22.36
N VAL A 251 -9.57 -7.20 -21.67
CA VAL A 251 -8.93 -8.22 -20.85
C VAL A 251 -9.84 -8.64 -19.69
N PHE A 252 -10.39 -7.67 -18.96
CA PHE A 252 -11.25 -7.93 -17.83
C PHE A 252 -12.62 -8.49 -18.25
N GLU A 253 -13.15 -8.10 -19.39
CA GLU A 253 -14.36 -8.72 -19.96
C GLU A 253 -14.17 -10.21 -20.26
N GLU A 254 -13.01 -10.62 -20.77
CA GLU A 254 -12.70 -12.02 -20.96
C GLU A 254 -12.58 -12.75 -19.61
N LEU A 255 -11.84 -12.17 -18.67
CA LEU A 255 -11.60 -12.76 -17.36
C LEU A 255 -12.88 -12.92 -16.54
N SER A 256 -13.84 -11.99 -16.67
CA SER A 256 -15.11 -12.06 -15.92
C SER A 256 -15.93 -13.31 -16.24
N GLN A 257 -15.69 -13.94 -17.39
CA GLN A 257 -16.37 -15.16 -17.83
C GLN A 257 -15.61 -16.44 -17.45
N ALA A 258 -14.44 -16.33 -16.81
CA ALA A 258 -13.62 -17.48 -16.46
C ALA A 258 -14.17 -18.25 -15.26
N ASP A 259 -14.29 -19.57 -15.38
CA ASP A 259 -14.56 -20.44 -14.22
C ASP A 259 -13.38 -20.54 -13.27
N ASN A 260 -12.17 -20.38 -13.81
CA ASN A 260 -10.93 -20.38 -13.04
C ASN A 260 -9.94 -19.41 -13.70
N VAL A 261 -9.55 -18.36 -12.97
CA VAL A 261 -8.72 -17.26 -13.49
C VAL A 261 -7.35 -17.73 -13.98
N TYR A 262 -6.79 -18.79 -13.40
CA TYR A 262 -5.47 -19.32 -13.79
C TYR A 262 -5.44 -19.85 -15.21
N THR A 263 -6.55 -20.43 -15.70
CA THR A 263 -6.62 -20.98 -17.05
C THR A 263 -6.50 -19.91 -18.14
N ARG A 264 -6.88 -18.67 -17.85
CA ARG A 264 -6.86 -17.54 -18.79
C ARG A 264 -5.61 -16.69 -18.67
N LEU A 265 -5.06 -16.55 -17.46
CA LEU A 265 -3.82 -15.82 -17.23
C LEU A 265 -2.58 -16.57 -17.77
N ASP A 266 -2.54 -17.91 -17.63
CA ASP A 266 -1.41 -18.71 -18.13
C ASP A 266 -1.28 -18.68 -19.67
N LEU A 267 -2.40 -18.59 -20.39
CA LEU A 267 -2.41 -18.48 -21.85
C LEU A 267 -1.75 -17.20 -22.35
N ARG A 268 -1.69 -16.15 -21.51
CA ARG A 268 -1.07 -14.87 -21.86
C ARG A 268 0.43 -14.83 -21.59
N GLY A 269 0.94 -15.70 -20.72
CA GLY A 269 2.38 -15.83 -20.46
C GLY A 269 3.17 -16.48 -21.60
N HIS A 270 2.50 -17.10 -22.60
CA HIS A 270 3.14 -17.85 -23.68
C HIS A 270 2.95 -17.27 -25.10
N GLY A 271 2.36 -16.08 -25.25
CA GLY A 271 2.26 -15.44 -26.57
C GLY A 271 1.75 -14.01 -26.50
N GLY A 272 2.61 -13.03 -26.84
CA GLY A 272 2.14 -11.65 -26.94
C GLY A 272 3.22 -10.57 -27.03
N SER A 273 4.22 -10.74 -27.89
CA SER A 273 4.75 -9.56 -28.58
C SER A 273 3.59 -8.99 -29.40
N ILE A 274 3.14 -7.79 -29.07
CA ILE A 274 2.18 -7.05 -29.90
C ILE A 274 2.92 -6.68 -31.20
N GLU A 275 2.79 -7.52 -32.23
CA GLU A 275 3.16 -7.15 -33.59
C GLU A 275 2.19 -6.06 -34.07
N PRO A 276 2.68 -4.91 -34.58
CA PRO A 276 1.81 -3.84 -35.06
C PRO A 276 1.04 -4.32 -36.29
N LEU A 277 -0.28 -4.13 -36.27
CA LEU A 277 -1.17 -4.41 -37.39
C LEU A 277 -0.69 -3.63 -38.62
N GLY A 278 -0.27 -4.36 -39.64
CA GLY A 278 0.26 -3.82 -40.88
C GLY A 278 -0.75 -2.94 -41.62
N SER A 279 -0.20 -1.91 -42.26
CA SER A 279 -0.88 -1.06 -43.23
C SER A 279 -1.46 -1.88 -44.40
N CYS A 280 -2.73 -1.62 -44.70
CA CYS A 280 -3.29 -1.73 -46.04
C CYS A 280 -3.45 -0.32 -46.61
#